data_AF-A0A7K3Z229-F1
#
_entry.id   AF-A0A7K3Z229-F1
#
_cell.length_a   1.000
_cell.length_b   1.000
_cell.length_c   1.000
_cell.angle_alpha   90.00
_cell.angle_beta   90.00
_cell.angle_gamma   90.00
#
_symmetry.space_group_name_H-M   'P 1'
#
loop_
_entity.id
_entity.type
_entity.pdbx_description
1 polymer ?
#
loop_
_entity_poly.entity_id
_entity_poly.type
_entity_poly.pdbx_seq_one_letter_code
_entity_poly.pdbx_strand_id
1 'polypeptide(L)'
;MTREVLMVIGFISLLLNLLLVFFFFKAYRYQRSSIVLCLPLGFLFLAISYVFLFAHFFYPYVPGLSSPLMWLRVVTQTLGYTLIASSYLLSRKNNRTSKFSFSTLSVWSIVSVISLFGLLLVIDPIGTLSIYSINGIFTAANLALLTYILYFIITNLEMKQGSVYGLVSAPIAFAFLWLGQFSFLIWKFDGGTASLYSSEITRVISLILFIRIYYLVSRGCSRPIDINEEK
;
A
#
# COMPACT_ATOMS: atom_id res chain seq x y z
N MET A 1 6.13 -17.55 -21.35
CA MET A 1 4.79 -17.64 -20.73
C MET A 1 4.71 -16.98 -19.35
N THR A 2 5.55 -17.34 -18.37
CA THR A 2 5.47 -16.78 -16.99
C THR A 2 5.63 -15.25 -16.93
N ARG A 3 6.59 -14.68 -17.67
CA ARG A 3 6.86 -13.23 -17.68
C ARG A 3 5.71 -12.40 -18.24
N GLU A 4 5.07 -12.85 -19.31
CA GLU A 4 3.95 -12.15 -19.94
C GLU A 4 2.74 -12.06 -19.01
N VAL A 5 2.42 -13.18 -18.34
CA VAL A 5 1.33 -13.22 -17.35
C VAL A 5 1.62 -12.26 -16.19
N LEU A 6 2.86 -12.22 -15.68
CA LEU A 6 3.25 -11.30 -14.61
C LEU A 6 3.17 -9.82 -15.06
N MET A 7 3.54 -9.51 -16.30
CA MET A 7 3.40 -8.17 -16.85
C MET A 7 1.94 -7.75 -16.93
N VAL A 8 1.05 -8.63 -17.40
CA VAL A 8 -0.40 -8.36 -17.48
C VAL A 8 -0.98 -8.13 -16.09
N ILE A 9 -0.68 -8.99 -15.12
CA ILE A 9 -1.19 -8.86 -13.74
C ILE A 9 -0.61 -7.59 -13.07
N GLY A 10 0.66 -7.29 -13.30
CA GLY A 10 1.31 -6.06 -12.84
C GLY A 10 0.65 -4.81 -13.41
N PHE A 11 0.32 -4.81 -14.70
CA PHE A 11 -0.39 -3.72 -15.36
C PHE A 11 -1.80 -3.53 -14.81
N ILE A 12 -2.55 -4.62 -14.60
CA ILE A 12 -3.87 -4.58 -13.94
C ILE A 12 -3.73 -3.97 -12.54
N SER A 13 -2.71 -4.39 -11.78
CA SER A 13 -2.46 -3.86 -10.43
C SER A 13 -2.13 -2.37 -10.44
N LEU A 14 -1.36 -1.90 -11.42
CA LEU A 14 -1.08 -0.47 -11.62
C LEU A 14 -2.38 0.31 -11.84
N LEU A 15 -3.22 -0.13 -12.78
CA LEU A 15 -4.50 0.54 -13.08
C LEU A 15 -5.43 0.56 -11.87
N LEU A 16 -5.55 -0.56 -11.15
CA LEU A 16 -6.38 -0.64 -9.95
C LEU A 16 -5.87 0.29 -8.84
N ASN A 17 -4.55 0.41 -8.64
CA ASN A 17 -3.99 1.36 -7.68
C ASN A 17 -4.27 2.80 -8.10
N LEU A 18 -4.10 3.16 -9.37
CA LEU A 18 -4.42 4.52 -9.86
C LEU A 18 -5.90 4.86 -9.67
N LEU A 19 -6.79 3.89 -9.92
CA LEU A 19 -8.22 4.05 -9.69
C LEU A 19 -8.54 4.26 -8.20
N LEU A 20 -7.89 3.50 -7.30
CA LEU A 20 -8.01 3.67 -5.85
C LEU A 20 -7.53 5.05 -5.40
N VAL A 21 -6.37 5.49 -5.92
CA VAL A 21 -5.83 6.82 -5.63
C VAL A 21 -6.83 7.90 -6.03
N PHE A 22 -7.41 7.81 -7.22
CA PHE A 22 -8.45 8.74 -7.68
C PHE A 22 -9.66 8.76 -6.75
N PHE A 23 -10.16 7.59 -6.35
CA PHE A 23 -11.30 7.49 -5.42
C PHE A 23 -10.99 8.05 -4.03
N PHE A 24 -9.82 7.73 -3.45
CA PHE A 24 -9.44 8.26 -2.15
C PHE A 24 -9.17 9.76 -2.19
N PHE A 25 -8.58 10.31 -3.26
CA PHE A 25 -8.47 11.76 -3.43
C PHE A 25 -9.83 12.43 -3.56
N LYS A 26 -10.77 11.80 -4.26
CA LYS A 26 -12.16 12.28 -4.34
C LYS A 26 -12.80 12.32 -2.95
N ALA A 27 -12.70 11.24 -2.16
CA ALA A 27 -13.19 11.22 -0.78
C ALA A 27 -12.50 12.27 0.12
N TYR A 28 -11.18 12.43 -0.02
CA TYR A 28 -10.42 13.43 0.70
C TYR A 28 -10.94 14.84 0.46
N ARG A 29 -11.26 15.20 -0.80
CA ARG A 29 -11.81 16.52 -1.16
C ARG A 29 -13.10 16.83 -0.40
N TYR A 30 -13.92 15.81 -0.10
CA TYR A 30 -15.16 15.97 0.66
C TYR A 30 -14.91 16.08 2.18
N GLN A 31 -14.04 15.25 2.74
CA GLN A 31 -13.80 15.22 4.20
C GLN A 31 -12.84 16.30 4.70
N ARG A 32 -11.98 16.87 3.83
CA ARG A 32 -10.95 17.90 4.13
C ARG A 32 -10.04 17.61 5.33
N SER A 33 -9.97 16.36 5.80
CA SER A 33 -9.12 15.96 6.91
C SER A 33 -7.77 15.48 6.40
N SER A 34 -6.69 16.17 6.79
CA SER A 34 -5.32 15.84 6.38
C SER A 34 -4.90 14.41 6.72
N ILE A 35 -5.46 13.81 7.78
CA ILE A 35 -5.19 12.42 8.18
C ILE A 35 -5.59 11.43 7.07
N VAL A 36 -6.64 11.75 6.32
CA VAL A 36 -7.16 10.94 5.22
C VAL A 36 -6.25 11.00 3.99
N LEU A 37 -5.28 11.93 3.93
CA LEU A 37 -4.39 12.10 2.77
C LEU A 37 -3.21 11.11 2.74
N CYS A 38 -2.76 10.59 3.89
CA CYS A 38 -1.70 9.58 3.92
C CYS A 38 -2.10 8.26 3.23
N LEU A 39 -3.39 7.90 3.27
CA LEU A 39 -3.92 6.71 2.62
C LEU A 39 -3.83 6.76 1.07
N PRO A 40 -4.42 7.76 0.37
CA PRO A 40 -4.26 7.90 -1.08
C PRO A 40 -2.81 8.07 -1.48
N LEU A 41 -2.01 8.80 -0.69
CA LEU A 41 -0.60 8.97 -0.98
C LEU A 41 0.14 7.63 -0.89
N GLY A 42 -0.15 6.80 0.11
CA GLY A 42 0.44 5.47 0.20
C GLY A 42 0.10 4.56 -0.99
N PHE A 43 -1.16 4.55 -1.43
CA PHE A 43 -1.56 3.84 -2.66
C PHE A 43 -0.92 4.43 -3.93
N LEU A 44 -0.65 5.74 -3.96
CA LEU A 44 0.08 6.38 -5.07
C LEU A 44 1.52 5.91 -5.13
N PHE A 45 2.20 5.81 -3.99
CA PHE A 45 3.55 5.24 -3.92
C PHE A 45 3.57 3.76 -4.34
N LEU A 46 2.53 2.98 -3.98
CA LEU A 46 2.37 1.63 -4.51
C LEU A 46 2.19 1.63 -6.04
N ALA A 47 1.38 2.55 -6.61
CA ALA A 47 1.24 2.68 -8.06
C ALA A 47 2.59 3.00 -8.73
N ILE A 48 3.33 3.97 -8.20
CA ILE A 48 4.66 4.36 -8.70
C ILE A 48 5.62 3.15 -8.65
N SER A 49 5.56 2.32 -7.60
CA SER A 49 6.38 1.11 -7.52
C SER A 49 6.13 0.15 -8.69
N TYR A 50 4.88 0.03 -9.18
CA TYR A 50 4.56 -0.78 -10.35
C TYR A 50 5.07 -0.16 -11.65
N VAL A 51 5.15 1.17 -11.74
CA VAL A 51 5.78 1.84 -12.89
C VAL A 51 7.26 1.47 -12.95
N PHE A 52 7.98 1.48 -11.83
CA PHE A 52 9.37 1.05 -11.77
C PHE A 52 9.55 -0.44 -12.10
N LEU A 53 8.63 -1.29 -11.63
CA LEU A 53 8.62 -2.70 -12.02
C LEU A 53 8.46 -2.88 -13.53
N PHE A 54 7.52 -2.13 -14.13
CA PHE A 54 7.28 -2.18 -15.57
C PHE A 54 8.51 -1.70 -16.34
N ALA A 55 9.10 -0.56 -15.94
CA ALA A 55 10.33 -0.05 -16.54
C ALA A 55 11.48 -1.08 -16.47
N HIS A 56 11.64 -1.79 -15.35
CA HIS A 56 12.62 -2.86 -15.23
C HIS A 56 12.38 -3.99 -16.24
N PHE A 57 11.11 -4.32 -16.55
CA PHE A 57 10.79 -5.30 -17.58
C PHE A 57 11.12 -4.84 -19.00
N PHE A 58 11.16 -3.55 -19.32
CA PHE A 58 11.62 -3.09 -20.66
C PHE A 58 13.13 -3.08 -20.79
N TYR A 59 13.84 -2.86 -19.68
CA TYR A 59 15.30 -2.71 -19.66
C TYR A 59 16.01 -3.75 -18.78
N PRO A 60 15.75 -5.06 -18.93
CA PRO A 60 16.30 -6.08 -18.03
C PRO A 60 17.82 -6.23 -18.16
N TYR A 61 18.36 -5.99 -19.35
CA TYR A 61 19.77 -6.24 -19.70
C TYR A 61 20.67 -5.02 -19.63
N VAL A 62 20.15 -3.84 -19.24
CA VAL A 62 20.96 -2.63 -19.08
C VAL A 62 21.43 -2.59 -17.62
N PRO A 63 22.68 -2.97 -17.30
CA PRO A 63 23.10 -3.22 -15.92
C PRO A 63 22.98 -1.97 -15.04
N GLY A 64 23.30 -0.81 -15.60
CA GLY A 64 23.21 0.49 -14.91
C GLY A 64 21.79 0.99 -14.66
N LEU A 65 20.76 0.37 -15.23
CA LEU A 65 19.35 0.80 -15.08
C LEU A 65 18.50 -0.25 -14.36
N SER A 66 18.73 -1.52 -14.68
CA SER A 66 17.94 -2.66 -14.18
C SER A 66 17.96 -2.77 -12.65
N SER A 67 19.15 -2.64 -12.04
CA SER A 67 19.35 -2.70 -10.59
C SER A 67 18.72 -1.50 -9.86
N PRO A 68 19.00 -0.23 -10.24
CA PRO A 68 18.37 0.93 -9.63
C PRO A 68 16.84 0.92 -9.71
N LEU A 69 16.25 0.45 -10.82
CA LEU A 69 14.79 0.37 -10.97
C LEU A 69 14.16 -0.61 -9.99
N MET A 70 14.79 -1.77 -9.77
CA MET A 70 14.31 -2.73 -8.77
C MET A 70 14.42 -2.18 -7.35
N TRP A 71 15.48 -1.43 -7.06
CA TRP A 71 15.61 -0.71 -5.79
C TRP A 71 14.52 0.35 -5.60
N LEU A 72 14.33 1.21 -6.59
CA LEU A 72 13.29 2.25 -6.57
C LEU A 72 11.91 1.63 -6.37
N ARG A 73 11.61 0.51 -7.04
CA ARG A 73 10.39 -0.27 -6.80
C ARG A 73 10.25 -0.65 -5.33
N VAL A 74 11.24 -1.32 -4.75
CA VAL A 74 11.15 -1.86 -3.38
C VAL A 74 11.01 -0.71 -2.36
N VAL A 75 11.81 0.34 -2.51
CA VAL A 75 11.77 1.52 -1.64
C VAL A 75 10.41 2.22 -1.73
N THR A 76 9.93 2.51 -2.94
CA THR A 76 8.62 3.16 -3.11
C THR A 76 7.47 2.32 -2.60
N GLN A 77 7.54 0.99 -2.75
CA GLN A 77 6.55 0.07 -2.20
C GLN A 77 6.50 0.12 -0.67
N THR A 78 7.66 0.08 0.00
CA THR A 78 7.74 0.17 1.47
C THR A 78 7.27 1.52 2.00
N LEU A 79 7.53 2.60 1.27
CA LEU A 79 6.98 3.91 1.61
C LEU A 79 5.47 3.96 1.47
N GLY A 80 4.93 3.33 0.44
CA GLY A 80 3.50 3.17 0.26
C GLY A 80 2.86 2.55 1.50
N TYR A 81 3.38 1.42 1.97
CA TYR A 81 2.89 0.77 3.20
C TYR A 81 3.13 1.59 4.46
N THR A 82 4.27 2.28 4.56
CA THR A 82 4.58 3.14 5.71
C THR A 82 3.61 4.31 5.82
N LEU A 83 3.26 4.94 4.69
CA LEU A 83 2.26 6.01 4.64
C LEU A 83 0.86 5.50 5.00
N ILE A 84 0.48 4.34 4.48
CA ILE A 84 -0.79 3.69 4.87
C ILE A 84 -0.80 3.43 6.38
N ALA A 85 0.23 2.80 6.95
CA ALA A 85 0.33 2.54 8.38
C ALA A 85 0.32 3.84 9.22
N SER A 86 1.01 4.87 8.76
CA SER A 86 1.04 6.19 9.39
C SER A 86 -0.35 6.84 9.41
N SER A 87 -1.16 6.66 8.36
CA SER A 87 -2.55 7.15 8.33
C SER A 87 -3.38 6.57 9.49
N TYR A 88 -3.20 5.28 9.79
CA TYR A 88 -3.87 4.61 10.89
C TYR A 88 -3.32 5.04 12.26
N LEU A 89 -2.00 5.17 12.36
CA LEU A 89 -1.35 5.69 13.58
C LEU A 89 -1.82 7.11 13.92
N LEU A 90 -1.89 8.00 12.94
CA LEU A 90 -2.38 9.37 13.11
C LEU A 90 -3.87 9.41 13.45
N SER A 91 -4.68 8.53 12.84
CA SER A 91 -6.10 8.39 13.17
C SER A 91 -6.32 8.04 14.65
N ARG A 92 -5.47 7.19 15.24
CA ARG A 92 -5.47 6.90 16.69
C ARG A 92 -5.20 8.14 17.54
N LYS A 93 -4.24 8.95 17.11
CA LYS A 93 -3.68 10.05 17.89
C LYS A 93 -4.55 11.30 17.84
N ASN A 94 -5.36 11.48 16.79
CA ASN A 94 -6.28 12.61 16.66
C ASN A 94 -7.33 12.66 17.79
N ASN A 95 -7.66 11.52 18.40
CA ASN A 95 -8.52 11.47 19.59
C ASN A 95 -7.81 11.93 20.89
N ARG A 96 -6.50 12.18 20.84
CA ARG A 96 -5.65 12.62 21.97
C ARG A 96 -4.77 13.79 21.54
N THR A 97 -5.37 14.98 21.40
CA THR A 97 -4.76 16.34 21.45
C THR A 97 -3.25 16.46 21.15
N SER A 98 -2.78 15.92 20.04
CA SER A 98 -1.35 15.87 19.72
C SER A 98 -0.96 16.97 18.74
N LYS A 99 -0.06 17.86 19.18
CA LYS A 99 0.52 19.00 18.43
C LYS A 99 1.47 18.64 17.27
N PHE A 100 1.55 17.39 16.83
CA PHE A 100 2.40 17.05 15.69
C PHE A 100 1.70 17.38 14.37
N SER A 101 2.25 18.36 13.66
CA SER A 101 1.75 18.76 12.35
C SER A 101 1.96 17.63 11.34
N PHE A 102 0.89 17.29 10.61
CA PHE A 102 0.90 16.34 9.50
C PHE A 102 2.01 16.66 8.46
N SER A 103 2.29 17.95 8.28
CA SER A 103 3.36 18.43 7.41
C SER A 103 4.72 17.90 7.84
N THR A 104 5.00 17.88 9.15
CA THR A 104 6.28 17.38 9.66
C THR A 104 6.43 15.88 9.38
N LEU A 105 5.38 15.08 9.56
CA LEU A 105 5.47 13.62 9.34
C LEU A 105 5.67 13.27 7.85
N SER A 106 5.01 14.00 6.94
CA SER A 106 5.21 13.84 5.49
C SER A 106 6.64 14.25 5.08
N VAL A 107 7.12 15.38 5.60
CA VAL A 107 8.50 15.85 5.36
C VAL A 107 9.52 14.86 5.91
N TRP A 108 9.32 14.31 7.11
CA TRP A 108 10.21 13.29 7.68
C TRP A 108 10.20 11.98 6.90
N SER A 109 9.06 11.57 6.35
CA SER A 109 8.99 10.44 5.42
C SER A 109 9.83 10.71 4.17
N ILE A 110 9.64 11.86 3.51
CA ILE A 110 10.41 12.24 2.32
C ILE A 110 11.91 12.36 2.62
N VAL A 111 12.29 12.97 3.74
CA VAL A 111 13.69 13.09 4.18
C VAL A 111 14.28 11.73 4.49
N SER A 112 13.53 10.82 5.13
CA SER A 112 13.97 9.44 5.35
C SER A 112 14.24 8.71 4.03
N VAL A 113 13.47 8.98 2.98
CA VAL A 113 13.65 8.36 1.66
C VAL A 113 14.89 8.89 0.96
N ILE A 114 15.04 10.20 0.92
CA ILE A 114 16.19 10.86 0.31
C ILE A 114 17.46 10.46 1.07
N SER A 115 17.39 10.37 2.40
CA SER A 115 18.52 9.93 3.23
C SER A 115 18.84 8.45 3.01
N LEU A 116 17.84 7.57 2.94
CA LEU A 116 18.08 6.13 2.70
C LEU A 116 18.63 5.92 1.29
N PHE A 117 18.10 6.62 0.29
CA PHE A 117 18.55 6.57 -1.10
C PHE A 117 19.96 7.14 -1.27
N GLY A 118 20.25 8.29 -0.65
CA GLY A 118 21.58 8.89 -0.64
C GLY A 118 22.61 8.01 0.06
N LEU A 119 22.25 7.39 1.18
CA LEU A 119 23.11 6.48 1.92
C LEU A 119 23.35 5.18 1.13
N LEU A 120 22.35 4.66 0.41
CA LEU A 120 22.50 3.48 -0.45
C LEU A 120 23.40 3.75 -1.67
N LEU A 121 23.29 4.93 -2.30
CA LEU A 121 24.19 5.34 -3.39
C LEU A 121 25.65 5.46 -2.94
N VAL A 122 25.88 5.84 -1.68
CA VAL A 122 27.22 5.98 -1.10
C VAL A 122 27.82 4.63 -0.70
N ILE A 123 27.00 3.71 -0.17
CA ILE A 123 27.49 2.44 0.39
C ILE A 123 27.78 1.39 -0.69
N ASP A 124 27.05 1.37 -1.81
CA ASP A 124 27.28 0.39 -2.87
C ASP A 124 27.21 1.03 -4.26
N PRO A 125 28.28 1.73 -4.69
CA PRO A 125 28.32 2.38 -6.00
C PRO A 125 28.22 1.41 -7.18
N ILE A 126 28.33 0.08 -6.94
CA ILE A 126 28.44 -0.96 -7.97
C ILE A 126 27.32 -2.04 -7.85
N GLY A 127 26.48 -2.02 -6.82
CA GLY A 127 25.34 -2.95 -6.68
C GLY A 127 25.77 -4.41 -6.43
N THR A 128 26.85 -4.60 -5.67
CA THR A 128 27.48 -5.91 -5.40
C THR A 128 26.85 -6.67 -4.23
N LEU A 129 26.15 -5.99 -3.31
CA LEU A 129 25.28 -6.66 -2.36
C LEU A 129 24.02 -7.11 -3.11
N SER A 130 23.83 -8.43 -3.19
CA SER A 130 22.66 -9.09 -3.79
C SER A 130 21.37 -8.30 -3.49
N ILE A 131 20.92 -7.54 -4.48
CA ILE A 131 19.69 -6.73 -4.46
C ILE A 131 18.51 -7.60 -4.01
N TYR A 132 18.57 -8.88 -4.36
CA TYR A 132 17.62 -9.91 -4.00
C TYR A 132 17.62 -10.24 -2.49
N SER A 133 18.78 -10.26 -1.84
CA SER A 133 18.92 -10.49 -0.40
C SER A 133 18.32 -9.34 0.41
N ILE A 134 18.62 -8.09 0.03
CA ILE A 134 18.11 -6.92 0.75
C ILE A 134 16.60 -6.73 0.51
N ASN A 135 16.10 -7.04 -0.69
CA ASN A 135 14.67 -7.06 -0.98
C ASN A 135 13.90 -7.97 0.00
N GLY A 136 14.50 -9.04 0.54
CA GLY A 136 13.90 -9.88 1.59
C GLY A 136 13.55 -9.09 2.85
N ILE A 137 14.48 -8.24 3.31
CA ILE A 137 14.32 -7.40 4.51
C ILE A 137 13.16 -6.40 4.31
N PHE A 138 13.09 -5.74 3.16
CA PHE A 138 11.98 -4.83 2.85
C PHE A 138 10.64 -5.54 2.78
N THR A 139 10.61 -6.77 2.25
CA THR A 139 9.38 -7.59 2.24
C THR A 139 8.93 -7.92 3.67
N ALA A 140 9.86 -8.29 4.55
CA ALA A 140 9.57 -8.53 5.97
C ALA A 140 9.10 -7.25 6.70
N ALA A 141 9.71 -6.10 6.42
CA ALA A 141 9.26 -4.82 6.94
C ALA A 141 7.83 -4.47 6.48
N ASN A 142 7.51 -4.71 5.20
CA ASN A 142 6.16 -4.52 4.66
C ASN A 142 5.14 -5.43 5.34
N LEU A 143 5.49 -6.69 5.63
CA LEU A 143 4.66 -7.61 6.39
C LEU A 143 4.39 -7.09 7.81
N ALA A 144 5.42 -6.61 8.52
CA ALA A 144 5.27 -6.04 9.85
C ALA A 144 4.33 -4.80 9.85
N LEU A 145 4.47 -3.92 8.86
CA LEU A 145 3.58 -2.76 8.68
C LEU A 145 2.13 -3.19 8.40
N LEU A 146 1.92 -4.19 7.56
CA LEU A 146 0.59 -4.73 7.26
C LEU A 146 -0.03 -5.43 8.48
N THR A 147 0.76 -6.17 9.25
CA THR A 147 0.31 -6.75 10.53
C THR A 147 -0.11 -5.67 11.51
N TYR A 148 0.66 -4.57 11.61
CA TYR A 148 0.27 -3.41 12.42
C TYR A 148 -1.06 -2.81 11.96
N ILE A 149 -1.24 -2.61 10.64
CA ILE A 149 -2.50 -2.09 10.08
C ILE A 149 -3.67 -3.01 10.44
N LEU A 150 -3.52 -4.33 10.24
CA LEU A 150 -4.54 -5.33 10.55
C LEU A 150 -4.93 -5.31 12.02
N TYR A 151 -3.94 -5.40 12.92
CA TYR A 151 -4.13 -5.33 14.35
C TYR A 151 -4.87 -4.04 14.74
N PHE A 152 -4.43 -2.90 14.21
CA PHE A 152 -5.08 -1.62 14.46
C PHE A 152 -6.55 -1.62 14.04
N ILE A 153 -6.88 -2.08 12.83
CA ILE A 153 -8.26 -2.06 12.35
C ILE A 153 -9.12 -3.00 13.20
N ILE A 154 -8.67 -4.22 13.48
CA ILE A 154 -9.42 -5.21 14.28
C ILE A 154 -9.74 -4.66 15.67
N THR A 155 -8.73 -4.15 16.39
CA THR A 155 -8.93 -3.58 17.72
C THR A 155 -9.88 -2.38 17.72
N ASN A 156 -9.86 -1.54 16.69
CA ASN A 156 -10.79 -0.40 16.60
C ASN A 156 -12.21 -0.80 16.16
N LEU A 157 -12.37 -1.93 15.44
CA LEU A 157 -13.69 -2.47 15.09
C LEU A 157 -14.39 -3.02 16.33
N GLU A 158 -13.66 -3.74 17.18
CA GLU A 158 -14.20 -4.28 18.44
C GLU A 158 -14.70 -3.18 19.39
N MET A 159 -14.00 -2.04 19.44
CA MET A 159 -14.39 -0.90 20.26
C MET A 159 -15.61 -0.12 19.73
N LYS A 160 -15.93 -0.24 18.45
CA LYS A 160 -17.07 0.43 17.81
C LYS A 160 -18.20 -0.56 17.58
N GLN A 161 -18.81 -1.03 18.67
CA GLN A 161 -20.06 -1.80 18.64
C GLN A 161 -21.20 -0.91 18.09
N GLY A 162 -21.30 -0.84 16.76
CA GLY A 162 -22.29 -0.05 16.05
C GLY A 162 -22.15 -0.31 14.55
N SER A 163 -23.05 -1.15 14.02
CA SER A 163 -23.00 -1.73 12.69
C SER A 163 -22.82 -0.70 11.57
N VAL A 164 -21.61 -0.62 11.02
CA VAL A 164 -21.37 -0.09 9.68
C VAL A 164 -20.87 -1.26 8.84
N TYR A 165 -21.78 -1.93 8.12
CA TYR A 165 -21.52 -3.12 7.30
C TYR A 165 -20.35 -2.98 6.29
N GLY A 166 -19.92 -1.75 5.97
CA GLY A 166 -18.74 -1.47 5.14
C GLY A 166 -17.38 -1.57 5.86
N LEU A 167 -17.34 -1.47 7.19
CA LEU A 167 -16.09 -1.36 7.96
C LEU A 167 -15.38 -2.72 8.16
N VAL A 168 -16.13 -3.82 8.22
CA VAL A 168 -15.59 -5.19 8.41
C VAL A 168 -14.85 -5.70 7.16
N SER A 169 -15.11 -5.11 5.99
CA SER A 169 -14.45 -5.51 4.75
C SER A 169 -13.00 -4.99 4.64
N ALA A 170 -12.64 -3.91 5.33
CA ALA A 170 -11.29 -3.33 5.28
C ALA A 170 -10.19 -4.24 5.84
N PRO A 171 -10.33 -4.88 7.02
CA PRO A 171 -9.37 -5.90 7.48
C PRO A 171 -9.16 -7.02 6.46
N ILE A 172 -10.24 -7.48 5.82
CA ILE A 172 -10.16 -8.56 4.83
C ILE A 172 -9.30 -8.12 3.63
N ALA A 173 -9.50 -6.91 3.11
CA ALA A 173 -8.67 -6.38 2.02
C ALA A 173 -7.19 -6.29 2.41
N PHE A 174 -6.87 -5.81 3.62
CA PHE A 174 -5.49 -5.79 4.12
C PHE A 174 -4.92 -7.19 4.37
N ALA A 175 -5.73 -8.16 4.76
CA ALA A 175 -5.30 -9.54 4.95
C ALA A 175 -4.89 -10.18 3.61
N PHE A 176 -5.62 -9.89 2.53
CA PHE A 176 -5.21 -10.32 1.19
C PHE A 176 -3.93 -9.62 0.70
N LEU A 177 -3.72 -8.34 1.02
CA LEU A 177 -2.43 -7.67 0.76
C LEU A 177 -1.29 -8.31 1.55
N TRP A 178 -1.52 -8.63 2.83
CA TRP A 178 -0.57 -9.31 3.70
C TRP A 178 -0.22 -10.70 3.16
N LEU A 179 -1.23 -11.48 2.78
CA LEU A 179 -1.06 -12.80 2.17
C LEU A 179 -0.26 -12.70 0.87
N GLY A 180 -0.48 -11.67 0.06
CA GLY A 180 0.33 -11.42 -1.14
C GLY A 180 1.81 -11.19 -0.83
N GLN A 181 2.13 -10.33 0.14
CA GLN A 181 3.52 -10.11 0.57
C GLN A 181 4.14 -11.37 1.18
N PHE A 182 3.35 -12.18 1.89
CA PHE A 182 3.80 -13.41 2.52
C PHE A 182 4.10 -14.49 1.47
N SER A 183 3.21 -14.67 0.49
CA SER A 183 3.45 -15.55 -0.66
C SER A 183 4.69 -15.12 -1.46
N PHE A 184 4.92 -13.81 -1.64
CA PHE A 184 6.12 -13.30 -2.28
C PHE A 184 7.39 -13.61 -1.48
N LEU A 185 7.30 -13.58 -0.15
CA LEU A 185 8.40 -13.96 0.73
C LEU A 185 8.70 -15.45 0.62
N ILE A 186 7.68 -16.31 0.66
CA ILE A 186 7.82 -17.76 0.46
C ILE A 186 8.47 -18.06 -0.90
N TRP A 187 8.02 -17.37 -1.96
CA TRP A 187 8.59 -17.52 -3.30
C TRP A 187 10.11 -17.33 -3.35
N LYS A 188 10.66 -16.44 -2.51
CA LYS A 188 12.11 -16.24 -2.44
C LYS A 188 12.87 -17.43 -1.84
N PHE A 189 12.21 -18.21 -0.99
CA PHE A 189 12.80 -19.40 -0.37
C PHE A 189 12.62 -20.64 -1.22
N ASP A 190 11.44 -20.85 -1.81
CA ASP A 190 11.11 -22.07 -2.53
C ASP A 190 11.35 -21.98 -4.06
N GLY A 191 11.46 -20.77 -4.62
CA GLY A 191 11.52 -20.53 -6.07
C GLY A 191 10.27 -20.97 -6.83
N GLY A 192 9.21 -21.35 -6.12
CA GLY A 192 8.01 -22.01 -6.66
C GLY A 192 7.13 -21.05 -7.45
N THR A 193 6.77 -21.43 -8.68
CA THR A 193 5.90 -20.60 -9.53
C THR A 193 4.52 -20.38 -8.91
N ALA A 194 3.99 -21.35 -8.16
CA ALA A 194 2.72 -21.23 -7.45
C ALA A 194 2.74 -20.11 -6.38
N SER A 195 3.83 -20.01 -5.61
CA SER A 195 4.03 -18.96 -4.60
C SER A 195 4.06 -17.58 -5.25
N LEU A 196 4.71 -17.45 -6.42
CA LEU A 196 4.72 -16.21 -7.18
C LEU A 196 3.34 -15.82 -7.73
N TYR A 197 2.62 -16.75 -8.36
CA TYR A 197 1.28 -16.48 -8.89
C TYR A 197 0.28 -16.14 -7.78
N SER A 198 0.33 -16.86 -6.66
CA SER A 198 -0.55 -16.58 -5.52
C SER A 198 -0.31 -15.18 -4.93
N SER A 199 0.94 -14.73 -4.86
CA SER A 199 1.29 -13.36 -4.46
C SER A 199 0.61 -12.31 -5.34
N GLU A 200 0.68 -12.49 -6.66
CA GLU A 200 0.13 -11.53 -7.62
C GLU A 200 -1.40 -11.55 -7.65
N ILE A 201 -2.02 -12.73 -7.58
CA ILE A 201 -3.49 -12.91 -7.58
C ILE A 201 -4.09 -12.33 -6.29
N THR A 202 -3.56 -12.69 -5.12
CA THR A 202 -4.07 -12.19 -3.83
C THR A 202 -3.98 -10.67 -3.73
N ARG A 203 -2.92 -10.08 -4.30
CA ARG A 203 -2.79 -8.63 -4.43
C ARG A 203 -3.86 -8.02 -5.31
N VAL A 204 -4.15 -8.55 -6.50
CA VAL A 204 -5.24 -8.04 -7.34
C VAL A 204 -6.58 -8.13 -6.61
N ILE A 205 -6.87 -9.27 -5.97
CA ILE A 205 -8.08 -9.47 -5.16
C ILE A 205 -8.18 -8.39 -4.08
N SER A 206 -7.09 -8.10 -3.37
CA SER A 206 -7.09 -7.07 -2.32
C SER A 206 -7.44 -5.67 -2.87
N LEU A 207 -6.92 -5.30 -4.04
CA LEU A 207 -7.19 -4.00 -4.67
C LEU A 207 -8.65 -3.89 -5.10
N ILE A 208 -9.20 -4.96 -5.67
CA ILE A 208 -10.63 -5.05 -6.01
C ILE A 208 -11.49 -4.90 -4.75
N LEU A 209 -11.11 -5.53 -3.65
CA LEU A 209 -11.82 -5.38 -2.37
C LEU A 209 -11.77 -3.94 -1.86
N PHE A 210 -10.63 -3.24 -1.92
CA PHE A 210 -10.57 -1.82 -1.56
C PHE A 210 -11.51 -0.96 -2.41
N ILE A 211 -11.57 -1.20 -3.72
CA ILE A 211 -12.49 -0.49 -4.62
C ILE A 211 -13.94 -0.76 -4.21
N ARG A 212 -14.28 -2.03 -3.96
CA ARG A 212 -15.63 -2.43 -3.51
C ARG A 212 -16.00 -1.75 -2.19
N ILE A 213 -15.09 -1.70 -1.23
CA ILE A 213 -15.29 -1.02 0.06
C ILE A 213 -15.59 0.46 -0.16
N TYR A 214 -14.79 1.14 -0.99
CA TYR A 214 -15.04 2.53 -1.33
C TYR A 214 -16.45 2.74 -1.89
N TYR A 215 -16.87 1.90 -2.85
CA TYR A 215 -18.21 2.00 -3.42
C TYR A 215 -19.33 1.76 -2.39
N LEU A 216 -19.20 0.75 -1.54
CA LEU A 216 -20.18 0.45 -0.50
C LEU A 216 -20.31 1.60 0.50
N VAL A 217 -19.18 2.15 0.96
CA VAL A 217 -19.16 3.30 1.87
C VAL A 217 -19.74 4.54 1.20
N SER A 218 -19.39 4.80 -0.07
CA SER A 218 -19.91 5.96 -0.80
C SER A 218 -21.43 5.91 -1.00
N ARG A 219 -22.00 4.71 -1.24
CA ARG A 219 -23.46 4.53 -1.39
C ARG A 219 -24.19 4.64 -0.06
N GLY A 220 -23.56 4.20 1.03
CA GLY A 220 -24.12 4.32 2.38
C GLY A 220 -24.31 5.78 2.82
N CYS A 221 -23.40 6.69 2.44
CA CYS A 221 -23.52 8.11 2.73
C CYS A 221 -24.55 8.87 1.85
N SER A 222 -25.02 8.28 0.75
CA SER A 222 -25.97 8.93 -0.17
C SER A 222 -27.44 8.62 0.11
N ARG A 223 -27.76 7.83 1.14
CA ARG A 223 -29.15 7.69 1.59
C ARG A 223 -29.52 8.96 2.36
N PRO A 224 -30.48 9.78 1.89
CA PRO A 224 -31.06 10.82 2.72
C PRO A 224 -31.67 10.12 3.94
N ILE A 225 -31.42 10.66 5.12
CA ILE A 225 -32.25 10.35 6.28
C ILE A 225 -33.62 10.88 5.89
N ASP A 226 -34.57 9.99 5.60
CA ASP A 226 -35.98 10.35 5.50
C ASP A 226 -36.39 10.84 6.89
N ILE A 227 -36.27 12.15 7.09
CA ILE A 227 -36.90 12.88 8.17
C ILE A 227 -38.31 13.14 7.68
N ASN A 228 -39.20 12.16 7.84
CA ASN A 228 -40.66 12.30 7.77
C ASN A 228 -41.23 11.11 8.57
N GLU A 229 -42.25 11.20 9.41
CA GLU A 229 -43.12 12.28 9.88
C GLU A 229 -43.87 11.62 11.05
N GLU A 230 -43.55 11.97 12.30
CA GLU A 230 -44.52 11.78 13.40
C GLU A 230 -45.18 13.14 13.63
N LYS A 231 -46.36 13.28 13.04
CA LYS A 231 -47.39 14.24 13.45
C LYS A 231 -48.72 13.51 13.51
#